data_AF-A0AAJ3K459-F1
#
_entry.id   AF-A0AAJ3K459-F1
#
_cell.length_a   1.000
_cell.length_b   1.000
_cell.length_c   1.000
_cell.angle_alpha   90.00
_cell.angle_beta   90.00
_cell.angle_gamma   90.00
#
_symmetry.space_group_name_H-M   'P 1'
#
loop_
_entity.id
_entity.type
_entity.pdbx_description
1 polymer ?
#
loop_
_entity_poly.entity_id
_entity_poly.type
_entity_poly.pdbx_seq_one_letter_code
_entity_poly.pdbx_strand_id
1 'polypeptide(L)'
;METRKRKIVQIAEYVSSDSQSRKVIALCDDGTLWLFKEQEWIKFPEIPQQDFSDKEIELDNIEAEIKKYMAIERTEGLTTEGRSTLAELIQHKINLLNSLRII
;
A
#
# COMPACT_ATOMS: atom_id res chain seq x y z
N MET A 1 -32.90 15.14 -13.45
CA MET A 1 -31.74 14.81 -12.60
C MET A 1 -30.73 15.92 -12.76
N GLU A 2 -30.44 16.69 -11.71
CA GLU A 2 -29.36 17.69 -11.77
C GLU A 2 -28.01 16.96 -11.84
N THR A 3 -27.21 17.28 -12.86
CA THR A 3 -25.82 16.84 -12.94
C THR A 3 -25.00 17.63 -11.93
N ARG A 4 -24.74 17.04 -10.77
CA ARG A 4 -23.85 17.64 -9.76
C ARG A 4 -22.48 17.88 -10.40
N LYS A 5 -22.05 19.15 -10.48
CA LYS A 5 -20.70 19.49 -10.95
C LYS A 5 -19.68 18.96 -9.94
N ARG A 6 -18.71 18.19 -10.43
CA ARG A 6 -17.55 17.70 -9.66
C ARG A 6 -16.70 18.88 -9.22
N LYS A 7 -16.25 18.87 -7.97
CA LYS A 7 -15.37 19.89 -7.41
C LYS A 7 -13.96 19.35 -7.30
N ILE A 8 -12.98 20.15 -7.68
CA ILE A 8 -11.57 19.86 -7.41
C ILE A 8 -11.30 20.20 -5.95
N VAL A 9 -10.81 19.22 -5.20
CA VAL A 9 -10.42 19.36 -3.79
C VAL A 9 -8.94 19.72 -3.70
N GLN A 10 -8.10 19.11 -4.52
CA GLN A 10 -6.66 19.34 -4.52
C GLN A 10 -6.07 19.21 -5.94
N ILE A 11 -5.06 20.03 -6.23
CA ILE A 11 -4.24 19.94 -7.44
C ILE A 11 -2.79 19.68 -7.00
N ALA A 12 -2.13 18.73 -7.65
CA ALA A 12 -0.72 18.44 -7.46
C ALA A 12 0.00 18.44 -8.81
N GLU A 13 1.26 18.85 -8.79
CA GLU A 13 2.15 18.75 -9.94
C GLU A 13 3.30 17.81 -9.57
N TYR A 14 3.66 16.90 -10.46
CA TYR A 14 4.87 16.10 -10.31
C TYR A 14 5.72 16.14 -11.58
N VAL A 15 7.02 16.14 -11.38
CA VAL A 15 8.02 16.09 -12.45
C VAL A 15 8.57 14.67 -12.48
N SER A 16 8.35 13.95 -13.57
CA SER A 16 8.96 12.64 -13.77
C SER A 16 10.43 12.82 -14.17
N SER A 17 11.32 12.10 -13.49
CA SER A 17 12.77 12.04 -13.76
C SER A 17 13.09 11.69 -15.22
N ASP A 18 12.23 10.90 -15.85
CA ASP A 18 12.56 10.23 -17.12
C ASP A 18 12.14 11.04 -18.35
N SER A 19 11.32 12.07 -18.20
CA SER A 19 10.71 12.76 -19.35
C SER A 19 10.70 14.29 -19.29
N GLN A 20 11.18 14.92 -18.20
CA GLN A 20 10.99 16.36 -17.92
C GLN A 20 9.53 16.85 -18.08
N SER A 21 8.58 15.94 -18.24
CA SER A 21 7.18 16.27 -18.45
C SER A 21 6.55 16.55 -17.10
N ARG A 22 6.04 17.78 -16.98
CA ARG A 22 5.21 18.20 -15.86
C ARG A 22 3.84 17.59 -16.04
N LYS A 23 3.40 16.85 -15.03
CA LYS A 23 2.08 16.21 -15.01
C LYS A 23 1.28 16.82 -13.88
N VAL A 24 0.06 17.25 -14.22
CA VAL A 24 -0.88 17.83 -13.25
C VAL A 24 -1.92 16.78 -12.90
N ILE A 25 -2.12 16.56 -11.61
CA ILE A 25 -3.11 15.63 -11.07
C ILE A 25 -4.14 16.43 -10.27
N ALA A 26 -5.43 16.11 -10.45
CA ALA A 26 -6.52 16.66 -9.65
C ALA A 26 -7.22 15.55 -8.86
N LEU A 27 -7.40 15.79 -7.55
CA LEU A 27 -8.28 15.01 -6.68
C LEU A 27 -9.63 15.72 -6.59
N CYS A 28 -10.71 14.96 -6.78
CA CYS A 28 -12.07 15.49 -6.77
C CYS A 28 -12.87 15.07 -5.53
N ASP A 29 -14.00 15.75 -5.29
CA ASP A 29 -14.86 15.53 -4.11
C ASP A 29 -15.57 14.17 -4.08
N ASP A 30 -15.55 13.43 -5.19
CA ASP A 30 -16.03 12.06 -5.31
C ASP A 30 -14.91 11.01 -5.16
N GLY A 31 -13.71 11.43 -4.77
CA GLY A 31 -12.56 10.55 -4.59
C GLY A 31 -11.85 10.14 -5.88
N THR A 32 -12.29 10.62 -7.05
CA THR A 32 -11.63 10.31 -8.32
C THR A 32 -10.35 11.14 -8.51
N LEU A 33 -9.35 10.53 -9.14
CA LEU A 33 -8.11 11.18 -9.57
C LEU A 33 -8.13 11.38 -11.08
N TRP A 34 -7.66 12.54 -11.53
CA TRP A 34 -7.59 12.92 -12.95
C TRP A 34 -6.20 13.43 -13.29
N LEU A 35 -5.66 12.98 -14.42
CA LEU A 35 -4.42 13.47 -15.00
C LEU A 35 -4.72 14.48 -16.10
N PHE A 36 -4.07 15.64 -16.08
CA PHE A 36 -4.03 16.52 -17.24
C PHE A 36 -2.85 16.14 -18.13
N LYS A 37 -3.15 15.69 -19.34
CA LYS A 37 -2.16 15.28 -20.34
C LYS A 37 -2.67 15.67 -21.73
N GLU A 38 -1.78 16.18 -22.59
CA GLU A 38 -2.12 16.49 -24.00
C GLU A 38 -3.34 17.44 -24.14
N GLN A 39 -3.49 18.40 -23.22
CA GLN A 39 -4.62 19.34 -23.13
C GLN A 39 -5.97 18.72 -22.75
N GLU A 40 -5.98 17.46 -22.32
CA GLU A 40 -7.18 16.73 -21.92
C GLU A 40 -7.08 16.22 -20.47
N TRP A 41 -8.24 16.08 -19.83
CA TRP A 41 -8.37 15.44 -18.53
C TRP A 41 -8.69 13.96 -18.70
N ILE A 42 -7.79 13.10 -18.24
CA ILE A 42 -7.92 11.65 -18.30
C ILE A 42 -8.18 11.14 -16.89
N LYS A 43 -9.30 10.45 -16.66
CA LYS A 43 -9.59 9.80 -15.37
C LYS A 43 -8.53 8.72 -15.15
N PHE A 44 -7.87 8.71 -13.99
CA PHE A 44 -7.08 7.56 -13.60
C PHE A 44 -8.00 6.33 -13.52
N PRO A 45 -7.49 5.12 -13.84
CA PRO A 45 -8.22 3.90 -13.53
C PRO A 45 -8.61 3.93 -12.05
N GLU A 46 -9.77 3.37 -11.73
CA GLU A 46 -10.12 3.15 -10.35
C GLU A 46 -9.02 2.31 -9.73
N ILE A 47 -8.29 2.93 -8.80
CA ILE A 47 -7.33 2.20 -7.98
C ILE A 47 -8.20 1.30 -7.14
N PRO A 48 -8.12 -0.03 -7.28
CA PRO A 48 -8.81 -0.91 -6.37
C PRO A 48 -8.32 -0.53 -4.97
N GLN A 49 -9.22 0.02 -4.16
CA GLN A 49 -9.04 -0.06 -2.73
C GLN A 49 -9.19 -1.55 -2.48
N GLN A 50 -8.08 -2.30 -2.46
CA GLN A 50 -8.11 -3.63 -1.89
C GLN A 50 -8.55 -3.38 -0.46
N ASP A 51 -9.81 -3.72 -0.16
CA ASP A 51 -10.29 -3.92 1.19
C ASP A 51 -9.53 -5.14 1.73
N PHE A 52 -8.25 -4.94 2.04
CA PHE A 52 -7.51 -5.92 2.80
C PHE A 52 -8.27 -6.06 4.11
N SER A 53 -8.68 -7.27 4.41
CA SER A 53 -9.16 -7.58 5.75
C SER A 53 -8.07 -7.21 6.75
N ASP A 54 -8.47 -6.84 7.97
CA ASP A 54 -7.50 -6.54 9.04
C ASP A 54 -6.45 -7.66 9.20
N LYS A 55 -6.85 -8.91 8.92
CA LYS A 55 -5.99 -10.09 8.93
C LYS A 55 -4.98 -10.13 7.79
N GLU A 56 -5.29 -9.64 6.60
CA GLU A 56 -4.34 -9.54 5.50
C GLU A 56 -3.30 -8.46 5.77
N ILE A 57 -3.73 -7.31 6.32
CA ILE A 57 -2.82 -6.25 6.77
C ILE A 57 -1.88 -6.75 7.87
N GLU A 58 -2.43 -7.49 8.85
CA GLU A 58 -1.65 -8.10 9.92
C GLU A 58 -0.63 -9.11 9.39
N LEU A 59 -1.02 -9.93 8.40
CA LEU A 59 -0.12 -10.90 7.78
C LEU A 59 1.07 -10.20 7.10
N ASP A 60 0.82 -9.15 6.31
CA ASP A 60 1.87 -8.39 5.63
C ASP A 60 2.85 -7.75 6.63
N ASN A 61 2.34 -7.23 7.75
CA ASN A 61 3.18 -6.66 8.81
C ASN A 61 4.08 -7.71 9.47
N ILE A 62 3.53 -8.89 9.80
CA ILE A 62 4.30 -10.00 10.37
C ILE A 62 5.37 -10.49 9.38
N GLU A 63 5.05 -10.58 8.09
CA GLU A 63 6.01 -10.97 7.06
C GLU A 63 7.16 -9.97 6.91
N ALA A 64 6.86 -8.68 6.96
CA ALA A 64 7.86 -7.62 6.94
C ALA A 64 8.81 -7.71 8.15
N GLU A 65 8.28 -7.94 9.35
CA GLU A 65 9.08 -8.12 10.56
C GLU A 65 9.96 -9.37 10.50
N ILE A 66 9.40 -10.52 10.10
CA ILE A 66 10.18 -11.76 9.92
C ILE A 66 11.35 -11.52 8.96
N LYS A 67 11.10 -10.83 7.84
CA LYS A 67 12.14 -10.52 6.85
C LYS A 67 13.24 -9.65 7.44
N LYS A 68 12.91 -8.69 8.29
CA LYS A 68 13.87 -7.85 9.02
C LYS A 68 14.75 -8.70 9.95
N TYR A 69 14.15 -9.56 10.78
CA TYR A 69 14.91 -10.45 11.68
C TYR A 69 15.79 -11.45 10.93
N MET A 70 15.30 -12.02 9.82
CA MET A 70 16.14 -12.88 8.96
C MET A 70 17.31 -12.12 8.32
N ALA A 71 17.14 -10.84 7.98
CA ALA A 71 18.24 -10.03 7.47
C ALA A 71 19.31 -9.82 8.55
N ILE A 72 18.90 -9.51 9.79
CA ILE A 72 19.81 -9.35 10.93
C ILE A 72 20.56 -10.66 11.23
N GLU A 73 19.88 -11.82 11.25
CA GLU A 73 20.55 -13.11 11.46
C GLU A 73 21.64 -13.36 10.41
N ARG A 74 21.42 -12.95 9.16
CA ARG A 74 22.39 -13.13 8.07
C ARG A 74 23.60 -12.22 8.16
N THR A 75 23.43 -11.00 8.67
CA THR A 75 24.50 -9.98 8.69
C THR A 75 25.27 -9.95 10.00
N GLU A 76 24.57 -10.07 11.12
CA GLU A 76 25.09 -9.80 12.46
C GLU A 76 24.88 -11.00 13.41
N GLY A 77 23.94 -11.89 13.09
CA GLY A 77 23.47 -12.93 13.99
C GLY A 77 22.50 -12.36 15.04
N LEU A 78 21.38 -13.03 15.28
CA LEU A 78 20.42 -12.61 16.29
C LEU A 78 20.89 -12.97 17.69
N THR A 79 20.53 -12.11 18.63
CA THR A 79 20.57 -12.41 20.05
C THR A 79 19.57 -13.52 20.41
N THR A 80 19.72 -14.13 21.58
CA THR A 80 18.74 -15.11 22.09
C THR A 80 17.33 -14.55 22.15
N GLU A 81 17.19 -13.30 22.57
CA GLU A 81 15.91 -12.58 22.57
C GLU A 81 15.37 -12.41 21.14
N GLY A 82 16.21 -11.97 20.20
CA GLY A 82 15.80 -11.81 18.81
C GLY A 82 15.37 -13.12 18.14
N ARG A 83 15.98 -14.26 18.52
CA ARG A 83 15.54 -15.59 18.06
C ARG A 83 14.20 -16.00 18.67
N SER A 84 13.96 -15.66 19.94
CA SER A 84 12.66 -15.89 20.59
C SER A 84 11.56 -15.09 19.89
N THR A 85 11.79 -13.80 19.66
CA THR A 85 10.84 -12.94 18.93
C THR A 85 10.57 -13.46 17.53
N LEU A 86 11.61 -13.86 16.79
CA LEU A 86 11.43 -14.44 15.45
C LEU A 86 10.57 -15.71 15.48
N ALA A 87 10.77 -16.59 16.48
CA ALA A 87 9.95 -17.79 16.64
C ALA A 87 8.48 -17.45 16.93
N GLU A 88 8.23 -16.46 17.79
CA GLU A 88 6.88 -15.96 18.10
C GLU A 88 6.18 -15.38 16.86
N LEU A 89 6.89 -14.58 16.06
CA LEU A 89 6.37 -14.03 14.80
C LEU A 89 6.01 -15.12 13.79
N ILE A 90 6.86 -16.15 13.65
CA ILE A 90 6.58 -17.30 12.77
C ILE A 90 5.35 -18.07 13.27
N GLN A 91 5.24 -18.30 14.58
CA GLN A 91 4.07 -18.98 15.14
C GLN A 91 2.80 -18.16 14.96
N HIS A 92 2.88 -16.84 15.12
CA HIS A 92 1.75 -15.93 14.88
C HIS A 92 1.30 -15.99 13.43
N LYS A 93 2.23 -15.94 12.46
CA LYS A 93 1.93 -16.12 11.04
C LYS A 93 1.18 -17.42 10.76
N ILE A 94 1.64 -18.55 11.32
CA ILE A 94 1.01 -19.86 11.14
C ILE A 94 -0.43 -19.83 11.67
N ASN A 95 -0.66 -19.28 12.86
CA ASN A 95 -1.99 -19.19 13.46
C ASN A 95 -2.94 -18.32 12.60
N LEU A 96 -2.44 -17.19 12.10
CA LEU A 96 -3.21 -16.28 11.26
C LEU A 96 -3.60 -16.94 9.94
N LEU A 97 -2.66 -17.60 9.26
CA LEU A 97 -2.91 -18.36 8.02
C LEU A 97 -3.91 -19.49 8.22
N ASN A 98 -3.83 -20.21 9.35
CA ASN A 98 -4.80 -21.25 9.68
C ASN A 98 -6.20 -20.66 9.91
N SER A 99 -6.29 -19.47 10.52
CA SER A 99 -7.58 -18.78 10.71
C SER A 99 -8.21 -18.28 9.40
N LEU A 100 -7.38 -18.03 8.38
CA LEU A 100 -7.82 -17.60 7.05
C LEU A 100 -8.25 -18.76 6.15
N ARG A 101 -7.76 -19.99 6.42
CA ARG A 101 -8.10 -21.21 5.66
C ARG A 101 -9.43 -21.87 6.04
N ILE A 102 -10.12 -21.41 7.08
CA ILE A 102 -11.38 -21.99 7.58
C ILE A 102 -12.62 -21.37 6.88
N ILE A 103 -12.49 -20.88 5.65
CA ILE A 103 -13.61 -20.34 4.84
C ILE A 103 -13.72 -21.12 3.53
#